data_AF-A0A356A0M3-F1
#
_entry.id   AF-A0A356A0M3-F1
#
_cell.length_a   1.000
_cell.length_b   1.000
_cell.length_c   1.000
_cell.angle_alpha   90.00
_cell.angle_beta   90.00
_cell.angle_gamma   90.00
#
_symmetry.space_group_name_H-M   'P 1'
#
loop_
_entity.id
_entity.type
_entity.pdbx_description
1 polymer ?
#
loop_
_entity_poly.entity_id
_entity_poly.type
_entity_poly.pdbx_seq_one_letter_code
_entity_poly.pdbx_strand_id
1 'polypeptide(L)' 'WRGYGAKNYIDNPETPKRQAEIDALRAKMEAEGADRFAIQNAILPFHTLLPKRLQGRNERIDEPLE' A
#
# COMPACT_ATOMS: atom_id res chain seq x y z
N TRP A 1 -14.82 -0.50 6.82
CA TRP A 1 -15.98 -0.24 5.92
C TRP A 1 -15.65 -0.71 4.52
N ARG A 2 -16.58 -1.37 3.82
CA ARG A 2 -16.34 -1.97 2.50
C ARG A 2 -16.76 -1.12 1.30
N GLY A 3 -17.28 0.09 1.52
CA GLY A 3 -17.75 0.99 0.46
C GLY A 3 -19.26 0.99 0.19
N TYR A 4 -19.98 -0.10 0.52
CA TYR A 4 -21.44 -0.21 0.27
C TYR A 4 -22.19 -1.08 1.30
N GLY A 5 -23.50 -0.85 1.42
CA GLY A 5 -24.41 -1.55 2.34
C GLY A 5 -24.52 -0.92 3.75
N ALA A 6 -24.78 -1.74 4.75
CA ALA A 6 -24.69 -1.32 6.15
C ALA A 6 -23.30 -1.61 6.72
N LYS A 7 -22.82 -0.79 7.67
CA LYS A 7 -21.56 -1.00 8.39
C LYS A 7 -21.69 -2.17 9.37
N ASN A 8 -21.72 -3.40 8.83
CA ASN A 8 -21.97 -4.62 9.60
C ASN A 8 -20.69 -5.44 9.76
N TYR A 9 -19.82 -5.00 10.65
CA TYR A 9 -18.66 -5.77 11.11
C TYR A 9 -18.34 -5.41 12.56
N ILE A 10 -17.71 -6.34 13.28
CA ILE A 10 -17.18 -6.09 14.62
C ILE A 10 -15.75 -5.59 14.43
N ASP A 11 -15.44 -4.42 14.98
CA ASP A 11 -14.10 -3.84 14.91
C ASP A 11 -13.10 -4.71 15.68
N ASN A 12 -11.93 -4.94 15.07
CA ASN A 12 -10.79 -5.51 15.77
C ASN A 12 -10.07 -4.37 16.53
N PRO A 13 -9.73 -4.56 17.82
CA PRO A 13 -9.07 -3.52 18.63
C PRO A 13 -7.70 -3.06 18.07
N GLU A 14 -7.04 -3.87 17.23
CA GLU A 14 -5.78 -3.50 16.59
C GLU A 14 -5.97 -2.67 15.31
N THR A 15 -7.17 -2.64 14.72
CA THR A 15 -7.43 -1.89 13.49
C THR A 15 -7.10 -0.40 13.61
N PRO A 16 -7.53 0.33 14.67
CA PRO A 16 -7.19 1.75 14.80
C PRO A 16 -5.69 2.02 14.96
N LYS A 17 -4.97 1.13 15.67
CA LYS A 17 -3.51 1.25 15.86
C LYS A 17 -2.80 1.11 14.53
N ARG A 18 -3.14 0.05 13.77
CA ARG A 18 -2.53 -0.19 12.46
C ARG A 18 -2.88 0.90 11.45
N GLN A 19 -4.10 1.44 11.51
CA GLN A 19 -4.50 2.57 10.67
C GLN A 19 -3.60 3.78 10.93
N ALA A 20 -3.40 4.16 12.20
CA ALA A 20 -2.53 5.28 12.56
C ALA A 20 -1.06 5.07 12.14
N GLU A 21 -0.54 3.85 12.27
CA GLU A 21 0.81 3.50 11.79
C GLU A 21 0.96 3.68 10.27
N ILE A 22 0.00 3.18 9.49
CA ILE A 22 0.02 3.27 8.02
C ILE A 22 -0.07 4.74 7.59
N ASP A 23 -0.98 5.51 8.20
CA ASP A 23 -1.17 6.91 7.85
C ASP A 23 0.08 7.74 8.14
N ALA A 24 0.73 7.52 9.29
CA ALA A 24 1.96 8.21 9.66
C ALA A 24 3.13 7.84 8.73
N LEU A 25 3.30 6.55 8.43
CA LEU A 25 4.37 6.07 7.53
C LEU A 25 4.20 6.65 6.11
N ARG A 26 2.97 6.60 5.59
CA ARG A 26 2.65 7.10 4.26
C ARG A 26 2.90 8.60 4.16
N ALA A 27 2.38 9.40 5.11
CA ALA A 27 2.55 10.85 5.10
C ALA A 27 4.04 11.25 5.15
N LYS A 28 4.84 10.55 5.99
CA LYS A 28 6.29 10.78 6.06
C LYS A 28 6.97 10.50 4.72
N MET A 29 6.73 9.34 4.13
CA MET A 29 7.41 8.93 2.90
C MET A 29 6.97 9.77 1.68
N GLU A 30 5.69 10.16 1.61
CA GLU A 30 5.20 11.08 0.58
C GLU A 30 5.89 12.45 0.71
N ALA A 31 6.08 12.97 1.92
CA ALA A 31 6.82 14.21 2.16
C ALA A 31 8.31 14.11 1.78
N GLU A 32 8.90 12.91 1.88
CA GLU A 32 10.27 12.61 1.44
C GLU A 32 10.37 12.35 -0.07
N GLY A 33 9.25 12.39 -0.81
CA GLY A 33 9.21 12.20 -2.26
C GLY A 33 9.28 10.72 -2.70
N ALA A 34 9.00 9.77 -1.81
CA ALA A 34 8.99 8.36 -2.14
C ALA A 34 7.85 8.01 -3.12
N ASP A 35 8.13 7.12 -4.07
CA ASP A 35 7.12 6.64 -5.02
C ASP A 35 6.14 5.64 -4.37
N ARG A 36 5.03 5.37 -5.07
CA ARG A 36 4.00 4.42 -4.60
C ARG A 36 4.54 3.00 -4.36
N PHE A 37 5.62 2.60 -5.04
CA PHE A 37 6.20 1.27 -4.90
C PHE A 37 7.04 1.16 -3.63
N ALA A 38 7.84 2.17 -3.33
CA ALA A 38 8.62 2.27 -2.10
C ALA A 38 7.70 2.31 -0.86
N ILE A 39 6.62 3.11 -0.92
CA ILE A 39 5.62 3.18 0.16
C ILE A 39 4.95 1.81 0.37
N GLN A 40 4.52 1.15 -0.70
CA GLN A 40 3.92 -0.17 -0.61
C GLN A 40 4.87 -1.17 0.06
N ASN A 41 6.14 -1.21 -0.37
CA ASN A 41 7.13 -2.13 0.18
C ASN A 41 7.41 -1.88 1.68
N ALA A 42 7.35 -0.63 2.13
CA ALA A 42 7.48 -0.28 3.55
C ALA A 42 6.26 -0.69 4.38
N ILE A 43 5.04 -0.61 3.82
CA ILE A 43 3.80 -1.01 4.52
C ILE A 43 3.73 -2.54 4.65
N LEU A 44 4.00 -3.26 3.57
CA LEU A 44 3.92 -4.72 3.52
C LEU A 44 4.85 -5.26 2.41
N PRO A 45 6.04 -5.76 2.75
CA PRO A 45 6.96 -6.29 1.75
C PRO A 45 6.46 -7.64 1.22
N PHE A 46 6.14 -7.70 -0.07
CA PHE A 46 5.78 -8.96 -0.75
C PHE A 46 6.56 -9.22 -2.04
N HIS A 47 7.34 -8.24 -2.51
CA HIS A 47 7.89 -8.28 -3.86
C HIS A 47 8.78 -9.50 -4.13
N THR A 48 9.57 -9.92 -3.14
CA THR A 48 10.43 -11.11 -3.21
C THR A 48 9.67 -12.42 -3.17
N LEU A 49 8.40 -12.41 -2.78
CA LEU A 49 7.51 -13.57 -2.80
C LEU A 49 6.95 -13.84 -4.21
N LEU A 50 7.05 -12.87 -5.12
CA LEU A 50 6.66 -13.06 -6.51
C LEU A 50 7.70 -13.93 -7.24
N PRO A 51 7.28 -14.82 -8.15
CA PRO A 51 8.19 -15.47 -9.09
C PRO A 51 9.02 -14.42 -9.83
N LYS A 52 10.32 -14.69 -10.02
CA LYS A 52 11.28 -13.73 -10.60
C LYS A 52 10.79 -13.07 -11.90
N ARG A 53 10.11 -13.83 -12.77
CA ARG A 53 9.57 -13.33 -14.05
C ARG A 53 8.43 -12.31 -13.91
N LEU A 54 7.83 -12.18 -12.73
CA LEU A 54 6.69 -11.31 -12.43
C LEU A 54 7.06 -10.12 -11.53
N GLN A 55 8.36 -9.90 -11.28
CA GLN A 55 8.84 -8.78 -10.46
C GLN A 55 8.98 -7.46 -11.24
N GLY A 56 8.70 -7.45 -12.55
CA GLY A 56 8.70 -6.21 -13.34
C GLY A 56 7.58 -5.25 -12.96
N ARG A 57 7.79 -3.95 -13.21
CA ARG A 57 6.72 -2.94 -13.14
C ARG A 57 5.79 -3.08 -14.36
N ASN A 58 4.53 -2.70 -14.17
CA ASN A 58 3.57 -2.64 -15.28
C ASN A 58 3.69 -1.27 -15.97
N GLU A 59 3.98 -1.28 -17.26
CA GLU A 59 3.87 -0.10 -18.10
C GLU A 59 2.41 0.38 -18.14
N ARG A 60 2.22 1.70 -18.15
CA ARG A 60 0.91 2.32 -18.35
C ARG A 60 1.02 3.37 -19.44
N ILE A 61 -0.08 3.64 -20.14
CA ILE A 61 -0.13 4.64 -21.22
C ILE A 61 0.40 6.00 -20.74
N ASP A 62 0.05 6.39 -19.52
CA ASP A 62 0.45 7.67 -18.91
C ASP A 62 1.75 7.58 -18.09
N GLU A 63 2.29 6.37 -17.91
CA GLU A 63 3.51 6.10 -17.13
C GLU A 63 4.34 5.03 -17.85
N PRO A 64 4.96 5.36 -19.01
CA PRO A 64 5.82 4.44 -19.75
C PRO A 64 7.04 4.03 -18.91
N LEU A 65 7.56 2.82 -19.15
CA LEU A 65 8.79 2.38 -18.51
C LEU A 65 9.99 3.02 -19.23
N GLU A 66 10.93 3.60 -18.48
CA GLU A 66 12.22 4.09 -19.01
C GLU A 66 13.14 2.96 -19.44
#